data_AF-A0A7K1UMH3-F1
#
_entry.id   AF-A0A7K1UMH3-F1
#
_cell.length_a   1.000
_cell.length_b   1.000
_cell.length_c   1.000
_cell.angle_alpha   90.00
_cell.angle_beta   90.00
_cell.angle_gamma   90.00
#
_symmetry.space_group_name_H-M   'P 1'
#
loop_
_entity.id
_entity.type
_entity.pdbx_description
1 polymer ?
#
loop_
_entity_poly.entity_id
_entity_poly.type
_entity_poly.pdbx_seq_one_letter_code
_entity_poly.pdbx_strand_id
1 'polypeptide(L)'
;MNLITSHSSRGGETILRRLSRDFAYVLPGLPIAVFSFGLLLAMTVASAATLVIWLGALLLPLTLVVASGFAELDRNRLRLWGAAVAPVRYQPAGPGMTGKLRLAVDPRRWLDLIFEMLIAFPLRLITFILAVVWTLGGLAGISYFFWSIFLPDERSVIQLLELVGSSLVPERETAQYLLDAGAHFLLGAVLLLTLPTVMRGLAGLDAMLTTALLGDGGRGELFGHRADPLDAAAGSRHSASFSGTAWAWIGAGFAAVVLLAVSWPLISVLYAVNVAVAMVLVVAHCAAVVLTLRWVWPGLALSLAAAAGLMIATAPAGTGLWPWPVPVLITQCAVLTVAVLARPWYCAASAWCGGAVLTLIALFTLVEDLPSGSLGNSIVFTSISAGVVGVGVLLRLWILNAGRLEAAERTSAEQDRRRKELQERTRIARELHDVVAHSMSVISVQASTAQYRIAGLNDDARREFEEIAGSSRQALSEMRMLLSTLRAEDEVPTAPEPGLEDIEELVQTTRASGTPIRYRGLTADDDAALLASATPATALAAYRIVQEALSNALRHAPGAEVEVQLRAEADGPARRLNISVVNGPSPEELMEPAPGAGLGLSGIRERATAVGGSAEAGPTEDGGFTVQARLPL
;
A
#
# COMPACT_ATOMS: atom_id res chain seq x y z
N MET A 1 1.13 -49.67 19.60
CA MET A 1 0.86 -49.90 21.03
C MET A 1 2.06 -49.33 21.79
N ASN A 2 2.10 -48.14 22.36
CA ASN A 2 1.06 -47.21 22.81
C ASN A 2 1.47 -45.77 22.49
N LEU A 3 0.60 -45.06 21.76
CA LEU A 3 0.34 -43.64 22.00
C LEU A 3 -0.33 -43.52 23.39
N ILE A 4 -0.26 -42.33 24.00
CA ILE A 4 -0.83 -41.91 25.30
C ILE A 4 0.22 -41.83 26.41
N THR A 5 0.95 -40.71 26.44
CA THR A 5 1.20 -39.91 27.66
C THR A 5 1.59 -38.49 27.24
N SER A 6 0.66 -37.78 26.61
CA SER A 6 0.79 -36.34 26.33
C SER A 6 -0.51 -35.62 26.64
N HIS A 7 -0.98 -35.67 27.89
CA HIS A 7 -1.96 -34.72 28.37
C HIS A 7 -1.91 -34.57 29.89
N SER A 8 -2.00 -33.31 30.34
CA SER A 8 -2.29 -32.82 31.69
C SER A 8 -1.11 -32.45 32.62
N SER A 9 -0.48 -31.31 32.35
CA SER A 9 0.14 -30.47 33.40
C SER A 9 -0.13 -28.97 33.25
N ARG A 10 -1.20 -28.56 32.54
CA ARG A 10 -1.75 -27.20 32.66
C ARG A 10 -2.67 -27.14 33.87
N GLY A 11 -2.07 -26.99 35.05
CA GLY A 11 -2.80 -26.74 36.29
C GLY A 11 -3.71 -25.52 36.14
N GLY A 12 -4.99 -25.67 36.49
CA GLY A 12 -5.98 -24.60 36.48
C GLY A 12 -5.59 -23.52 37.48
N GLU A 13 -4.97 -22.44 36.99
CA GLU A 13 -4.67 -21.26 37.78
C GLU A 13 -5.98 -20.67 38.33
N THR A 14 -6.13 -20.66 39.66
CA THR A 14 -7.34 -20.16 40.35
C THR A 14 -7.67 -18.73 39.94
N ILE A 15 -8.96 -18.39 39.85
CA ILE A 15 -9.45 -17.04 39.48
C ILE A 15 -8.76 -15.93 40.29
N LEU A 16 -8.56 -16.16 41.59
CA LEU A 16 -7.87 -15.22 42.49
C LEU A 16 -6.41 -14.95 42.09
N ARG A 17 -5.65 -15.97 41.69
CA ARG A 17 -4.25 -15.81 41.24
C ARG A 17 -4.14 -15.05 39.92
N ARG A 18 -5.10 -15.29 39.01
CA ARG A 18 -5.20 -14.54 37.75
C ARG A 18 -5.53 -13.08 38.01
N LEU A 19 -6.53 -12.84 38.85
CA LEU A 19 -6.92 -11.50 39.25
C LEU A 19 -5.78 -10.75 39.93
N SER A 20 -5.05 -11.38 40.85
CA SER A 20 -3.88 -10.76 41.49
C SER A 20 -2.78 -10.41 40.50
N ARG A 21 -2.57 -11.25 39.48
CA ARG A 21 -1.58 -11.00 38.42
C ARG A 21 -2.00 -9.83 37.53
N ASP A 22 -3.27 -9.74 37.19
CA ASP A 22 -3.82 -8.64 36.38
C ASP A 22 -3.78 -7.32 37.16
N PHE A 23 -4.07 -7.32 38.47
CA PHE A 23 -3.88 -6.15 39.34
C PHE A 23 -2.42 -5.72 39.48
N ALA A 24 -1.51 -6.68 39.70
CA ALA A 24 -0.08 -6.41 39.81
C ALA A 24 0.50 -5.80 38.52
N TYR A 25 -0.14 -6.05 37.37
CA TYR A 25 0.21 -5.42 36.11
C TYR A 25 -0.43 -4.03 35.95
N VAL A 26 -1.75 -3.89 36.16
CA VAL A 26 -2.49 -2.65 35.86
C VAL A 26 -2.22 -1.53 36.87
N LEU A 27 -2.26 -1.80 38.18
CA LEU A 27 -2.19 -0.76 39.22
C LEU A 27 -0.88 0.06 39.20
N PRO A 28 0.31 -0.55 39.06
CA PRO A 28 1.56 0.21 38.99
C PRO A 28 1.69 1.04 37.71
N GLY A 29 0.86 0.78 36.69
CA GLY A 29 0.92 1.47 35.41
C GLY A 29 0.77 2.98 35.58
N LEU A 30 -0.29 3.45 36.23
CA LEU A 30 -0.55 4.88 36.37
C LEU A 30 0.56 5.66 37.06
N PRO A 31 1.05 5.30 38.27
CA PRO A 31 2.09 6.09 38.93
C PRO A 31 3.38 6.13 38.11
N ILE A 32 3.74 5.04 37.42
CA ILE A 32 4.87 5.01 36.50
C ILE A 32 4.63 5.98 35.34
N ALA A 33 3.44 5.96 34.74
CA ALA A 33 3.10 6.80 33.59
C ALA A 33 3.02 8.28 33.95
N VAL A 34 2.46 8.64 35.10
CA VAL A 34 2.40 10.02 35.60
C VAL A 34 3.82 10.55 35.78
N PHE A 35 4.69 9.75 36.40
CA PHE A 35 6.07 10.13 36.63
C PHE A 35 6.87 10.22 35.33
N SER A 36 6.77 9.20 34.45
CA SER A 36 7.47 9.19 33.17
C SER A 36 6.98 10.34 32.28
N PHE A 37 5.67 10.56 32.17
CA PHE A 37 5.08 11.67 31.42
C PHE A 37 5.56 13.02 31.93
N GLY A 38 5.45 13.28 33.24
CA GLY A 38 5.86 14.55 33.83
C GLY A 38 7.34 14.84 33.62
N LEU A 39 8.21 13.84 33.84
CA LEU A 39 9.64 13.96 33.66
C LEU A 39 10.02 14.15 32.18
N LEU A 40 9.49 13.32 31.28
CA LEU A 40 9.81 13.38 29.85
C LEU A 40 9.25 14.64 29.19
N LEU A 41 8.06 15.09 29.58
CA LEU A 41 7.51 16.36 29.12
C LEU A 41 8.42 17.51 29.55
N ALA A 42 8.80 17.58 30.83
CA ALA A 42 9.69 18.63 31.33
C ALA A 42 11.05 18.61 30.62
N MET A 43 11.66 17.43 30.46
CA MET A 43 12.94 17.28 29.76
C MET A 43 12.86 17.61 28.27
N THR A 44 11.76 17.25 27.59
CA THR A 44 11.54 17.55 26.17
C THR A 44 11.32 19.04 25.95
N VAL A 45 10.50 19.68 26.79
CA VAL A 45 10.27 21.13 26.75
C VAL A 45 11.56 21.88 27.07
N ALA A 46 12.30 21.47 28.11
CA ALA A 46 13.58 22.09 28.46
C ALA A 46 14.60 21.92 27.33
N SER A 47 14.67 20.74 26.69
CA SER A 47 15.53 20.49 25.55
C SER A 47 15.16 21.37 24.35
N ALA A 48 13.87 21.51 24.02
CA ALA A 48 13.42 22.37 22.93
C ALA A 48 13.67 23.86 23.22
N ALA A 49 13.32 24.32 24.43
CA ALA A 49 13.46 25.73 24.82
C ALA A 49 14.92 26.18 24.88
N THR A 50 15.84 25.28 25.28
CA THR A 50 17.27 25.58 25.39
C THR A 50 18.08 25.19 24.15
N LEU A 51 17.41 24.81 23.05
CA LEU A 51 18.07 24.44 21.80
C LEU A 51 18.88 25.62 21.20
N VAL A 52 18.36 26.84 21.34
CA VAL A 52 18.98 28.09 20.85
C VAL A 52 20.38 28.32 21.44
N ILE A 53 20.59 27.89 22.69
CA ILE A 53 21.87 28.04 23.40
C ILE A 53 22.71 26.74 23.37
N TRP A 54 22.39 25.80 22.46
CA TRP A 54 23.03 24.49 22.30
C TRP A 54 22.96 23.54 23.50
N LEU A 55 22.50 24.01 24.67
CA LEU A 55 22.24 23.18 25.84
C LEU A 55 21.15 22.13 25.56
N GLY A 56 20.14 22.52 24.78
CA GLY A 56 19.06 21.64 24.35
C GLY A 56 19.52 20.47 23.50
N ALA A 57 20.57 20.66 22.70
CA ALA A 57 21.18 19.60 21.88
C ALA A 57 21.90 18.54 22.72
N LEU A 58 22.37 18.90 23.92
CA LEU A 58 22.95 17.97 24.89
C LEU A 58 21.89 17.29 25.77
N LEU A 59 20.79 17.99 26.06
CA LEU A 59 19.65 17.44 26.82
C LEU A 59 18.84 16.42 26.00
N LEU A 60 18.69 16.62 24.69
CA LEU A 60 17.85 15.75 23.85
C LEU A 60 18.27 14.26 23.88
N PRO A 61 19.56 13.89 23.70
CA PRO A 61 20.00 12.51 23.83
C PRO A 61 19.73 11.91 25.22
N LEU A 62 19.85 12.71 26.27
CA LEU A 62 19.56 12.29 27.63
C LEU A 62 18.06 12.01 27.81
N THR A 63 17.19 12.88 27.31
CA THR A 63 15.74 12.68 27.29
C THR A 63 15.37 11.38 26.58
N LEU A 64 15.97 11.11 25.42
CA LEU A 64 15.74 9.89 24.64
C LEU A 64 16.21 8.63 25.38
N VAL A 65 17.33 8.69 26.11
CA VAL A 65 17.81 7.58 26.95
C VAL A 65 16.87 7.33 28.11
N VAL A 66 16.40 8.38 28.80
CA VAL A 66 15.44 8.28 29.89
C VAL A 66 14.12 7.67 29.40
N ALA A 67 13.62 8.11 28.23
CA ALA A 67 12.44 7.52 27.59
C ALA A 67 12.62 6.04 27.25
N SER A 68 13.78 5.66 26.70
CA SER A 68 14.12 4.26 26.42
C SER A 68 14.12 3.42 27.71
N GLY A 69 14.55 4.01 28.84
CA GLY A 69 14.54 3.37 30.15
C GLY A 69 13.12 3.07 30.65
N PHE A 70 12.19 4.00 30.50
CA PHE A 70 10.77 3.77 30.84
C PHE A 70 10.11 2.74 29.92
N ALA A 71 10.38 2.82 28.62
CA ALA A 71 9.90 1.81 27.67
C ALA A 71 10.42 0.40 28.02
N GLU A 72 11.65 0.27 28.52
CA GLU A 72 12.18 -1.01 28.98
C GLU A 72 11.56 -1.48 30.30
N LEU A 73 11.25 -0.57 31.23
CA LEU A 73 10.47 -0.89 32.43
C LEU A 73 9.10 -1.46 32.06
N ASP A 74 8.47 -0.93 31.02
CA ASP A 74 7.18 -1.40 30.51
C ASP A 74 7.27 -2.75 29.83
N ARG A 75 8.30 -2.97 29.00
CA ARG A 75 8.59 -4.31 28.45
C ARG A 75 8.84 -5.33 29.57
N ASN A 76 9.51 -4.94 30.65
CA ASN A 76 9.73 -5.81 31.81
C ASN A 76 8.43 -6.14 32.56
N ARG A 77 7.56 -5.14 32.80
CA ARG A 77 6.23 -5.36 33.38
C ARG A 77 5.41 -6.33 32.53
N LEU A 78 5.48 -6.19 31.22
CA LEU A 78 4.80 -7.03 30.25
C LEU A 78 5.35 -8.48 30.25
N ARG A 79 6.68 -8.66 30.38
CA ARG A 79 7.31 -9.99 30.58
C ARG A 79 6.87 -10.64 31.89
N LEU A 80 6.82 -9.88 32.99
CA LEU A 80 6.34 -10.36 34.30
C LEU A 80 4.86 -10.79 34.23
N TRP A 81 4.04 -10.07 33.47
CA TRP A 81 2.65 -10.46 33.21
C TRP A 81 2.51 -11.67 32.29
N GLY A 82 3.57 -12.06 31.57
CA GLY A 82 3.66 -13.33 30.82
C GLY A 82 3.57 -13.20 29.31
N ALA A 83 3.68 -11.99 28.75
CA ALA A 83 3.75 -11.81 27.30
C ALA A 83 5.19 -11.94 26.80
N ALA A 84 5.38 -12.63 25.67
CA ALA A 84 6.69 -12.79 25.04
C ALA A 84 7.02 -11.55 24.20
N VAL A 85 7.92 -10.70 24.70
CA VAL A 85 8.43 -9.51 24.00
C VAL A 85 9.92 -9.71 23.72
N ALA A 86 10.31 -9.66 22.45
CA ALA A 86 11.71 -9.76 22.06
C ALA A 86 12.51 -8.56 22.63
N PRO A 87 13.76 -8.78 23.08
CA PRO A 87 14.62 -7.70 23.54
C PRO A 87 14.95 -6.76 22.37
N VAL A 88 14.72 -5.46 22.56
CA VAL A 88 15.01 -4.43 21.55
C VAL A 88 16.49 -4.04 21.63
N ARG A 89 17.18 -4.03 20.48
CA ARG A 89 18.57 -3.54 20.41
C ARG A 89 18.59 -2.07 20.02
N TYR A 90 19.13 -1.23 20.89
CA TYR A 90 19.40 0.18 20.60
C TYR A 90 20.75 0.35 19.92
N GLN A 91 20.92 1.41 19.13
CA GLN A 91 22.25 1.77 18.66
C GLN A 91 23.15 2.15 19.85
N PRO A 92 24.38 1.60 19.93
CA PRO A 92 25.29 1.91 21.01
C PRO A 92 25.75 3.37 20.93
N ALA A 93 25.89 4.03 22.09
CA ALA A 93 26.49 5.35 22.16
C ALA A 93 27.97 5.24 21.77
N GLY A 94 28.41 6.00 20.76
CA GLY A 94 29.83 6.11 20.44
C GLY A 94 30.61 6.84 21.56
N PRO A 95 31.93 6.65 21.67
CA PRO A 95 32.75 7.42 22.60
C PRO A 95 32.75 8.92 22.23
N GLY A 96 32.75 9.79 23.25
CA GLY A 96 32.81 11.25 23.08
C GLY A 96 31.44 11.95 22.91
N MET A 97 31.47 13.29 22.84
CA MET A 97 30.25 14.12 22.77
C MET A 97 29.47 13.94 21.46
N THR A 98 30.18 13.72 20.35
CA THR A 98 29.63 13.40 19.03
C THR A 98 28.95 12.02 18.99
N GLY A 99 29.47 11.05 19.75
CA GLY A 99 28.86 9.73 19.90
C GLY A 99 27.56 9.74 20.70
N LYS A 100 27.42 10.66 21.67
CA LYS A 100 26.16 10.89 22.39
C LYS A 100 25.10 11.55 21.50
N LEU A 101 25.47 12.48 20.63
CA LEU A 101 24.55 13.11 19.68
C LEU A 101 24.00 12.11 18.64
N ARG A 102 24.75 11.05 18.30
CA ARG A 102 24.26 9.97 17.44
C ARG A 102 23.07 9.20 18.02
N LEU A 103 22.85 9.26 19.34
CA LEU A 103 21.65 8.66 19.96
C LEU A 103 20.34 9.32 19.48
N ALA A 104 20.39 10.59 19.07
CA ALA A 104 19.23 11.28 18.51
C ALA A 104 18.88 10.83 17.09
N VAL A 105 19.77 10.07 16.42
CA VAL A 105 19.55 9.50 15.09
C VAL A 105 18.85 8.15 15.16
N ASP A 106 18.80 7.51 16.34
CA ASP A 106 18.13 6.23 16.53
C ASP A 106 16.59 6.41 16.52
N PRO A 107 15.88 5.98 15.45
CA PRO A 107 14.44 6.17 15.34
C PRO A 107 13.68 5.42 16.44
N ARG A 108 14.29 4.39 17.04
CA ARG A 108 13.64 3.60 18.09
C ARG A 108 13.45 4.39 19.37
N ARG A 109 14.43 5.21 19.74
CA ARG A 109 14.38 6.01 20.97
C ARG A 109 13.34 7.12 20.89
N TRP A 110 13.11 7.64 19.69
CA TRP A 110 12.01 8.59 19.43
C TRP A 110 10.65 7.92 19.57
N LEU A 111 10.51 6.67 19.11
CA LEU A 111 9.28 5.91 19.28
C LEU A 111 8.99 5.67 20.77
N ASP A 112 10.00 5.25 21.54
CA ASP A 112 9.89 5.06 22.98
C ASP A 112 9.45 6.36 23.69
N LEU A 113 10.01 7.52 23.30
CA LEU A 113 9.61 8.83 23.81
C LEU A 113 8.14 9.15 23.50
N ILE A 114 7.73 8.96 22.24
CA ILE A 114 6.36 9.22 21.80
C ILE A 114 5.37 8.30 22.51
N PHE A 115 5.69 7.02 22.66
CA PHE A 115 4.86 6.05 23.37
C PHE A 115 4.64 6.48 24.81
N GLU A 116 5.70 6.78 25.55
CA GLU A 116 5.61 7.19 26.96
C GLU A 116 4.82 8.49 27.12
N MET A 117 5.05 9.48 26.25
CA MET A 117 4.42 10.79 26.37
C MET A 117 2.96 10.82 25.92
N LEU A 118 2.61 10.12 24.82
CA LEU A 118 1.30 10.27 24.19
C LEU A 118 0.36 9.10 24.45
N ILE A 119 0.89 7.90 24.69
CA ILE A 119 0.09 6.66 24.68
C ILE A 119 0.03 6.05 26.08
N ALA A 120 1.16 5.91 26.76
CA ALA A 120 1.23 5.25 28.06
C ALA A 120 0.37 5.96 29.11
N PHE A 121 0.50 7.28 29.24
CA PHE A 121 -0.23 8.04 30.28
C PHE A 121 -1.76 7.93 30.15
N PRO A 122 -2.39 8.24 29.00
CA PRO A 122 -3.85 8.17 28.90
C PRO A 122 -4.39 6.75 29.02
N LEU A 123 -3.69 5.79 28.43
CA LEU A 123 -4.04 4.36 28.52
C LEU A 123 -4.05 3.89 29.98
N ARG A 124 -3.02 4.28 30.74
CA ARG A 124 -2.86 3.89 32.15
C ARG A 124 -3.79 4.63 33.08
N LEU A 125 -4.13 5.87 32.73
CA LEU A 125 -5.17 6.62 33.42
C LEU A 125 -6.53 5.93 33.28
N ILE A 126 -6.93 5.57 32.05
CA ILE A 126 -8.21 4.90 31.80
C ILE A 126 -8.25 3.53 32.48
N THR A 127 -7.22 2.70 32.29
CA THR A 127 -7.17 1.36 32.88
C THR A 127 -7.13 1.39 34.40
N PHE A 128 -6.41 2.35 35.00
CA PHE A 128 -6.41 2.55 36.45
C PHE A 128 -7.76 3.03 36.98
N ILE A 129 -8.37 4.04 36.34
CA ILE A 129 -9.69 4.54 36.75
C ILE A 129 -10.71 3.41 36.71
N LEU A 130 -10.76 2.63 35.63
CA LEU A 130 -11.70 1.51 35.51
C LEU A 130 -11.41 0.43 36.55
N ALA A 131 -10.15 0.11 36.82
CA ALA A 131 -9.78 -0.85 37.88
C ALA A 131 -10.24 -0.36 39.26
N VAL A 132 -10.03 0.92 39.58
CA VAL A 132 -10.46 1.53 40.85
C VAL A 132 -11.98 1.59 40.95
N VAL A 133 -12.68 2.02 39.90
CA VAL A 133 -14.14 2.12 39.87
C VAL A 133 -14.78 0.74 40.07
N TRP A 134 -14.30 -0.30 39.39
CA TRP A 134 -14.83 -1.66 39.56
C TRP A 134 -14.57 -2.20 40.96
N THR A 135 -13.41 -1.90 41.54
CA THR A 135 -13.02 -2.40 42.86
C THR A 135 -13.73 -1.64 43.98
N LEU A 136 -13.50 -0.33 44.06
CA LEU A 136 -14.07 0.51 45.11
C LEU A 136 -15.57 0.71 44.93
N GLY A 137 -16.06 0.91 43.70
CA GLY A 137 -17.49 1.03 43.42
C GLY A 137 -18.23 -0.28 43.68
N GLY A 138 -17.61 -1.43 43.34
CA GLY A 138 -18.12 -2.74 43.70
C GLY A 138 -18.26 -2.94 45.21
N LEU A 139 -17.18 -2.68 45.95
CA LEU A 139 -17.16 -2.79 47.41
C LEU A 139 -18.12 -1.80 48.09
N ALA A 140 -18.13 -0.54 47.63
CA ALA A 140 -18.98 0.52 48.16
C ALA A 140 -20.46 0.24 47.89
N GLY A 141 -20.82 -0.29 46.72
CA GLY A 141 -22.19 -0.66 46.38
C GLY A 141 -22.71 -1.79 47.26
N ILE A 142 -21.91 -2.85 47.48
CA ILE A 142 -22.31 -3.97 48.37
C ILE A 142 -22.41 -3.53 49.83
N SER A 143 -21.48 -2.68 50.29
CA SER A 143 -21.50 -2.19 51.67
C SER A 143 -22.47 -1.03 51.88
N TYR A 144 -23.06 -0.47 50.82
CA TYR A 144 -23.87 0.76 50.84
C TYR A 144 -24.92 0.75 51.94
N PHE A 145 -25.64 -0.37 52.10
CA PHE A 145 -26.66 -0.55 53.12
C PHE A 145 -26.19 -0.27 54.56
N PHE A 146 -24.90 -0.46 54.86
CA PHE A 146 -24.34 -0.28 56.20
C PHE A 146 -23.97 1.18 56.52
N TRP A 147 -23.61 1.98 55.52
CA TRP A 147 -23.06 3.32 55.74
C TRP A 147 -23.89 4.45 55.09
N SER A 148 -24.87 4.12 54.25
CA SER A 148 -25.82 5.06 53.66
C SER A 148 -26.62 5.86 54.71
N ILE A 149 -26.83 5.28 55.89
CA ILE A 149 -27.49 5.95 57.02
C ILE A 149 -26.74 7.19 57.54
N PHE A 150 -25.45 7.31 57.22
CA PHE A 150 -24.62 8.45 57.63
C PHE A 150 -24.45 9.50 56.52
N LEU A 151 -25.00 9.26 55.33
CA LEU A 151 -24.96 10.19 54.21
C LEU A 151 -26.16 11.16 54.26
N PRO A 152 -26.00 12.41 53.79
CA PRO A 152 -27.13 13.31 53.56
C PRO A 152 -28.13 12.68 52.57
N ASP A 153 -29.38 13.17 52.56
CA ASP A 153 -30.53 12.62 51.80
C ASP A 153 -30.43 12.77 50.25
N GLU A 154 -29.26 12.54 49.66
CA GLU A 154 -29.03 12.53 48.21
C GLU A 154 -29.35 11.16 47.62
N ARG A 155 -30.64 10.88 47.44
CA ARG A 155 -31.13 9.60 46.88
C ARG A 155 -31.11 9.62 45.35
N SER A 156 -29.96 9.27 44.77
CA SER A 156 -29.66 9.43 43.34
C SER A 156 -30.60 8.66 42.40
N VAL A 157 -31.04 7.45 42.76
CA VAL A 157 -31.97 6.66 41.93
C VAL A 157 -33.38 7.26 41.95
N ILE A 158 -33.76 7.91 43.04
CA ILE A 158 -35.07 8.55 43.19
C ILE A 158 -35.15 9.80 42.32
N GLN A 159 -34.10 10.62 42.32
CA GLN A 159 -34.00 11.78 41.42
C GLN A 159 -34.12 11.37 39.95
N LEU A 160 -33.59 10.20 39.59
CA LEU A 160 -33.69 9.63 38.24
C LEU A 160 -35.12 9.17 37.90
N LEU A 161 -35.83 8.56 38.86
CA LEU A 161 -37.22 8.15 38.69
C LEU A 161 -38.17 9.35 38.62
N GLU A 162 -37.93 10.41 39.40
CA GLU A 162 -38.69 11.66 39.34
C GLU A 162 -38.64 12.32 37.95
N LEU A 163 -37.49 12.22 37.27
CA LEU A 163 -37.30 12.74 35.91
C LEU A 163 -38.16 12.01 34.87
N VAL A 164 -38.43 10.71 35.09
CA VAL A 164 -39.23 9.86 34.19
C VAL A 164 -40.72 9.99 34.51
N GLY A 165 -41.07 10.13 35.79
CA GLY A 165 -42.42 10.40 36.24
C GLY A 165 -42.56 10.25 37.76
N SER A 166 -43.16 11.25 38.40
CA SER A 166 -43.35 11.30 39.86
C SER A 166 -44.20 10.15 40.43
N SER A 167 -45.02 9.49 39.61
CA SER A 167 -45.83 8.33 40.00
C SER A 167 -45.03 7.04 40.19
N LEU A 168 -43.78 6.99 39.75
CA LEU A 168 -42.89 5.84 39.91
C LEU A 168 -42.12 5.86 41.25
N VAL A 169 -42.22 6.96 41.99
CA VAL A 169 -41.55 7.13 43.29
C VAL A 169 -42.41 6.55 44.40
N PRO A 170 -41.90 5.61 45.21
CA PRO A 170 -42.65 5.08 46.35
C PRO A 170 -43.01 6.19 47.34
N GLU A 171 -44.25 6.24 47.84
CA GLU A 171 -44.67 7.27 48.82
C GLU A 171 -44.05 7.08 50.22
N ARG A 172 -43.66 5.84 50.56
CA ARG A 172 -43.04 5.54 51.86
C ARG A 172 -41.54 5.73 51.81
N GLU A 173 -41.03 6.52 52.74
CA GLU A 173 -39.60 6.81 52.89
C GLU A 173 -38.76 5.52 53.08
N THR A 174 -39.30 4.52 53.78
CA THR A 174 -38.64 3.21 53.94
C THR A 174 -38.55 2.43 52.63
N ALA A 175 -39.54 2.55 51.75
CA ALA A 175 -39.54 1.87 50.45
C ALA A 175 -38.60 2.57 49.47
N GLN A 176 -38.54 3.90 49.52
CA GLN A 176 -37.56 4.72 48.82
C GLN A 176 -36.11 4.34 49.20
N TYR A 177 -35.82 4.24 50.50
CA TYR A 177 -34.50 3.81 51.00
C TYR A 177 -34.14 2.39 50.52
N LEU A 178 -35.07 1.43 50.66
CA LEU A 178 -34.84 0.04 50.23
C LEU A 178 -34.60 -0.07 48.72
N LEU A 179 -35.28 0.75 47.92
CA LEU A 179 -35.10 0.80 46.47
C LEU A 179 -33.71 1.33 46.12
N ASP A 180 -33.29 2.44 46.72
CA ASP A 180 -31.99 3.06 46.45
C ASP A 180 -30.84 2.16 46.94
N ALA A 181 -30.95 1.64 48.17
CA ALA A 181 -29.96 0.72 48.73
C ALA A 181 -29.90 -0.62 47.97
N GLY A 182 -31.04 -1.14 47.53
CA GLY A 182 -31.12 -2.33 46.69
C GLY A 182 -30.47 -2.13 45.32
N ALA A 183 -30.68 -0.97 44.70
CA ALA A 183 -30.06 -0.62 43.42
C ALA A 183 -28.53 -0.53 43.53
N HIS A 184 -28.01 0.16 44.55
CA HIS A 184 -26.57 0.26 44.80
C HIS A 184 -25.94 -1.09 45.14
N PHE A 185 -26.63 -1.94 45.90
CA PHE A 185 -26.19 -3.30 46.18
C PHE A 185 -26.10 -4.15 44.90
N LEU A 186 -27.14 -4.10 44.04
CA LEU A 186 -27.14 -4.82 42.77
C LEU A 186 -26.03 -4.32 41.84
N LEU A 187 -25.84 -3.01 41.74
CA LEU A 187 -24.75 -2.42 40.96
C LEU A 187 -23.39 -2.88 41.49
N GLY A 188 -23.18 -2.84 42.81
CA GLY A 188 -21.95 -3.30 43.45
C GLY A 188 -21.68 -4.79 43.20
N ALA A 189 -22.72 -5.63 43.29
CA ALA A 189 -22.64 -7.06 43.00
C ALA A 189 -22.26 -7.33 41.53
N VAL A 190 -22.86 -6.61 40.58
CA VAL A 190 -22.51 -6.71 39.15
C VAL A 190 -21.06 -6.30 38.90
N LEU A 191 -20.60 -5.19 39.49
CA LEU A 191 -19.22 -4.74 39.37
C LEU A 191 -18.23 -5.79 39.90
N LEU A 192 -18.46 -6.37 41.09
CA LEU A 192 -17.57 -7.40 41.63
C LEU A 192 -17.64 -8.73 40.86
N LEU A 193 -18.82 -9.12 40.37
CA LEU A 193 -18.96 -10.33 39.54
C LEU A 193 -18.23 -10.20 38.20
N THR A 194 -18.23 -8.99 37.62
CA THR A 194 -17.56 -8.72 36.34
C THR A 194 -16.08 -8.33 36.49
N LEU A 195 -15.63 -7.99 37.70
CA LEU A 195 -14.27 -7.53 38.00
C LEU A 195 -13.17 -8.44 37.40
N PRO A 196 -13.20 -9.78 37.51
CA PRO A 196 -12.14 -10.62 36.94
C PRO A 196 -12.04 -10.51 35.41
N THR A 197 -13.19 -10.43 34.74
CA THR A 197 -13.25 -10.32 33.28
C THR A 197 -12.79 -8.94 32.81
N VAL A 198 -13.24 -7.89 33.50
CA VAL A 198 -12.85 -6.50 33.20
C VAL A 198 -11.36 -6.30 33.44
N MET A 199 -10.82 -6.73 34.58
CA MET A 199 -9.38 -6.61 34.87
C MET A 199 -8.51 -7.32 33.85
N ARG A 200 -8.91 -8.54 33.42
CA ARG A 200 -8.22 -9.26 32.36
C ARG A 200 -8.32 -8.56 31.01
N GLY A 201 -9.48 -7.96 30.70
CA GLY A 201 -9.67 -7.15 29.49
C GLY A 201 -8.77 -5.92 29.48
N LEU A 202 -8.68 -5.20 30.60
CA LEU A 202 -7.81 -4.03 30.77
C LEU A 202 -6.33 -4.40 30.65
N ALA A 203 -5.90 -5.45 31.35
CA ALA A 203 -4.53 -5.96 31.27
C ALA A 203 -4.18 -6.42 29.84
N GLY A 204 -5.09 -7.14 29.18
CA GLY A 204 -4.92 -7.58 27.79
C GLY A 204 -4.85 -6.43 26.79
N LEU A 205 -5.66 -5.38 26.97
CA LEU A 205 -5.66 -4.19 26.13
C LEU A 205 -4.34 -3.42 26.28
N ASP A 206 -3.89 -3.18 27.51
CA ASP A 206 -2.61 -2.52 27.77
C ASP A 206 -1.43 -3.35 27.25
N ALA A 207 -1.45 -4.67 27.45
CA ALA A 207 -0.45 -5.58 26.93
C ALA A 207 -0.41 -5.61 25.39
N MET A 208 -1.56 -5.63 24.73
CA MET A 208 -1.67 -5.63 23.28
C MET A 208 -1.09 -4.35 22.67
N LEU A 209 -1.48 -3.18 23.20
CA LEU A 209 -0.98 -1.89 22.74
C LEU A 209 0.52 -1.74 22.99
N THR A 210 0.97 -2.09 24.19
CA THR A 210 2.39 -2.06 24.57
C THR A 210 3.20 -2.99 23.67
N THR A 211 2.71 -4.20 23.36
CA THR A 211 3.41 -5.15 22.46
C THR A 211 3.44 -4.65 21.01
N ALA A 212 2.34 -4.09 20.52
CA ALA A 212 2.24 -3.59 19.15
C ALA A 212 3.15 -2.38 18.88
N LEU A 213 3.34 -1.54 19.90
CA LEU A 213 4.05 -0.27 19.76
C LEU A 213 5.51 -0.36 20.23
N LEU A 214 5.77 -1.08 21.32
CA LEU A 214 7.12 -1.29 21.86
C LEU A 214 7.74 -2.63 21.45
N GLY A 215 7.06 -3.45 20.64
CA GLY A 215 7.62 -4.67 20.04
C GLY A 215 8.45 -4.40 18.78
N ASP A 216 9.24 -5.38 18.37
CA ASP A 216 10.08 -5.32 17.16
C ASP A 216 9.39 -5.92 15.92
N GLY A 217 8.14 -6.38 16.08
CA GLY A 217 7.41 -7.14 15.07
C GLY A 217 7.04 -6.32 13.84
N GLY A 218 7.88 -6.38 12.80
CA GLY A 218 7.49 -6.12 11.42
C GLY A 218 7.91 -4.79 10.79
N ARG A 219 9.04 -4.19 11.19
CA ARG A 219 9.58 -3.00 10.49
C ARG A 219 11.02 -3.13 9.98
N GLY A 220 11.64 -4.31 10.12
CA GLY A 220 12.91 -4.63 9.46
C GLY A 220 12.87 -4.55 7.93
N GLU A 221 11.68 -4.59 7.33
CA GLU A 221 11.49 -4.46 5.89
C GLU A 221 11.55 -3.01 5.36
N LEU A 222 11.34 -1.99 6.20
CA LEU A 222 11.42 -0.59 5.75
C LEU A 222 12.87 -0.06 5.67
N PHE A 223 13.82 -0.75 6.30
CA PHE A 223 15.24 -0.39 6.29
C PHE A 223 16.12 -1.61 6.05
N GLY A 224 16.01 -2.18 4.84
CA GLY A 224 17.12 -2.82 4.11
C GLY A 224 18.08 -3.73 4.88
N HIS A 225 17.62 -4.54 5.83
CA HIS A 225 18.42 -5.64 6.35
C HIS A 225 17.84 -6.97 5.86
N ARG A 226 18.64 -7.63 5.03
CA ARG A 226 18.40 -8.94 4.43
C ARG A 226 18.08 -9.93 5.56
N ALA A 227 16.85 -10.40 5.64
CA ALA A 227 16.49 -11.51 6.52
C ALA A 227 17.15 -12.79 6.00
N ASP A 228 17.71 -13.59 6.90
CA ASP A 228 18.29 -14.89 6.59
C ASP A 228 17.19 -15.85 6.09
N PRO A 229 17.43 -16.71 5.09
CA PRO A 229 16.42 -17.59 4.50
C PRO A 229 15.84 -18.64 5.47
N LEU A 230 16.41 -18.79 6.66
CA LEU A 230 16.03 -19.82 7.63
C LEU A 230 14.87 -19.41 8.56
N ASP A 231 14.56 -18.10 8.67
CA ASP A 231 13.46 -17.62 9.52
C ASP A 231 12.10 -17.60 8.78
N ALA A 232 12.09 -17.76 7.45
CA ALA A 232 10.88 -17.75 6.63
C ALA A 232 9.97 -18.97 6.84
N ALA A 233 10.48 -20.04 7.47
CA ALA A 233 9.73 -21.29 7.68
C ALA A 233 8.93 -21.32 9.00
N ALA A 234 9.09 -20.35 9.90
CA ALA A 234 8.48 -20.37 11.22
C ALA A 234 7.40 -19.30 11.40
N GLY A 235 6.22 -19.58 10.82
CA GLY A 235 4.95 -19.04 11.32
C GLY A 235 4.49 -17.74 10.66
N SER A 236 3.50 -17.87 9.80
CA SER A 236 2.61 -16.80 9.36
C SER A 236 1.87 -16.19 10.56
N ARG A 237 2.50 -15.25 11.28
CA ARG A 237 1.77 -14.36 12.19
C ARG A 237 1.38 -13.13 11.40
N HIS A 238 0.08 -13.00 11.14
CA HIS A 238 -0.52 -11.78 10.61
C HIS A 238 -0.15 -10.62 11.54
N SER A 239 0.85 -9.82 11.16
CA SER A 239 1.08 -8.53 11.78
C SER A 239 -0.04 -7.61 11.29
N ALA A 240 -0.95 -7.27 12.19
CA ALA A 240 -1.96 -6.25 11.93
C ALA A 240 -1.24 -4.90 11.83
N SER A 241 -0.71 -4.57 10.64
CA SER A 241 -0.31 -3.21 10.33
C SER A 241 -1.59 -2.39 10.22
N PHE A 242 -1.88 -1.60 11.26
CA PHE A 242 -3.00 -0.68 11.22
C PHE A 242 -2.81 0.28 10.05
N SER A 243 -3.77 0.28 9.11
CA SER A 243 -3.80 1.22 8.00
C SER A 243 -3.81 2.66 8.54
N GLY A 244 -3.28 3.62 7.77
CA GLY A 244 -3.30 5.04 8.18
C GLY A 244 -4.71 5.55 8.53
N THR A 245 -5.75 4.92 7.97
CA THR A 245 -7.15 5.15 8.35
C THR A 245 -7.47 4.70 9.77
N ALA A 246 -7.00 3.53 10.23
CA ALA A 246 -7.23 3.06 11.58
C ALA A 246 -6.56 3.94 12.64
N TRP A 247 -5.35 4.44 12.35
CA TRP A 247 -4.69 5.44 13.19
C TRP A 247 -5.46 6.74 13.31
N ALA A 248 -6.08 7.21 12.22
CA ALA A 248 -6.93 8.39 12.24
C ALA A 248 -8.18 8.18 13.12
N TRP A 249 -8.82 7.00 13.04
CA TRP A 249 -9.98 6.66 13.90
C TRP A 249 -9.61 6.58 15.38
N ILE A 250 -8.48 5.94 15.71
CA ILE A 250 -8.00 5.83 17.09
C ILE A 250 -7.66 7.22 17.63
N GLY A 251 -6.91 8.02 16.87
CA GLY A 251 -6.53 9.37 17.29
C GLY A 251 -7.73 10.32 17.46
N ALA A 252 -8.66 10.32 16.52
CA ALA A 252 -9.88 11.14 16.61
C ALA A 252 -10.81 10.69 17.75
N GLY A 253 -10.97 9.37 17.92
CA GLY A 253 -11.75 8.80 19.02
C GLY A 253 -11.15 9.15 20.38
N PHE A 254 -9.83 9.00 20.52
CA PHE A 254 -9.11 9.38 21.72
C PHE A 254 -9.25 10.88 22.04
N ALA A 255 -9.03 11.75 21.05
CA ALA A 255 -9.21 13.19 21.21
C ALA A 255 -10.64 13.55 21.62
N ALA A 256 -11.66 12.93 20.99
CA ALA A 256 -13.06 13.14 21.32
C ALA A 256 -13.39 12.72 22.77
N VAL A 257 -12.85 11.60 23.26
CA VAL A 257 -13.07 11.14 24.64
C VAL A 257 -12.41 12.08 25.65
N VAL A 258 -11.18 12.52 25.39
CA VAL A 258 -10.47 13.47 26.26
C VAL A 258 -11.20 14.82 26.31
N LEU A 259 -11.60 15.33 25.14
CA LEU A 259 -12.35 16.59 25.06
C LEU A 259 -13.71 16.47 25.74
N LEU A 260 -14.41 15.35 25.58
CA LEU A 260 -15.67 15.12 26.27
C LEU A 260 -15.48 15.13 27.79
N ALA A 261 -14.50 14.39 28.31
CA ALA A 261 -14.25 14.28 29.75
C ALA A 261 -13.94 15.62 30.41
N VAL A 262 -13.30 16.55 29.70
CA VAL A 262 -12.90 17.87 30.23
C VAL A 262 -13.93 18.96 29.93
N SER A 263 -14.62 18.91 28.78
CA SER A 263 -15.39 20.06 28.30
C SER A 263 -16.72 20.23 29.02
N TRP A 264 -17.50 19.16 29.24
CA TRP A 264 -18.83 19.30 29.85
C TRP A 264 -18.78 19.78 31.32
N PRO A 265 -17.86 19.30 32.19
CA PRO A 265 -17.76 19.81 33.56
C PRO A 265 -17.34 21.28 33.55
N LEU A 266 -16.42 21.65 32.66
CA LEU A 266 -15.94 23.03 32.57
C LEU A 266 -17.04 23.99 32.10
N ILE A 267 -17.83 23.58 31.10
CA ILE A 267 -18.98 24.37 30.63
C ILE A 267 -20.04 24.49 31.73
N SER A 268 -20.32 23.41 32.46
CA SER A 268 -21.32 23.48 33.52
C SER A 268 -20.87 24.34 34.70
N VAL A 269 -19.62 24.19 35.15
CA VAL A 269 -19.11 24.88 36.34
C VAL A 269 -18.74 26.33 36.05
N LEU A 270 -17.99 26.61 34.99
CA LEU A 270 -17.48 27.97 34.72
C LEU A 270 -18.52 28.88 34.05
N TYR A 271 -19.47 28.31 33.31
CA TYR A 271 -20.47 29.08 32.57
C TYR A 271 -21.89 28.88 33.13
N ALA A 272 -22.02 28.21 34.29
CA ALA A 272 -23.29 27.95 34.97
C ALA A 272 -24.36 27.28 34.08
N VAL A 273 -23.92 26.55 33.05
CA VAL A 273 -24.83 25.83 32.15
C VAL A 273 -25.35 24.57 32.85
N ASN A 274 -26.64 24.28 32.70
CA ASN A 274 -27.23 23.04 33.22
C ASN A 274 -26.43 21.81 32.74
N VAL A 275 -26.11 20.91 33.67
CA VAL A 275 -25.26 19.73 33.42
C VAL A 275 -25.75 18.89 32.23
N ALA A 276 -27.05 18.63 32.15
CA ALA A 276 -27.62 17.81 31.08
C ALA A 276 -27.47 18.49 29.70
N VAL A 277 -27.72 19.80 29.64
CA VAL A 277 -27.56 20.60 28.41
C VAL A 277 -26.09 20.65 27.98
N ALA A 278 -25.18 20.89 28.93
CA ALA A 278 -23.74 20.89 28.68
C ALA A 278 -23.26 19.53 28.16
N MET A 279 -23.70 18.42 28.77
CA MET A 279 -23.37 17.07 28.31
C MET A 279 -23.85 16.82 26.88
N VAL A 280 -25.12 17.10 26.56
CA VAL A 280 -25.69 16.84 25.23
C VAL A 280 -24.94 17.62 24.14
N LEU A 281 -24.71 18.92 24.36
CA LEU A 281 -24.04 19.78 23.39
C LEU A 281 -22.56 19.40 23.20
N VAL A 282 -21.84 19.10 24.29
CA VAL A 282 -20.44 18.68 24.23
C VAL A 282 -20.30 17.30 23.59
N VAL A 283 -21.20 16.35 23.90
CA VAL A 283 -21.24 15.04 23.23
C VAL A 283 -21.45 15.21 21.74
N ALA A 284 -22.38 16.07 21.32
CA ALA A 284 -22.60 16.37 19.90
C ALA A 284 -21.36 16.96 19.23
N HIS A 285 -20.68 17.92 19.88
CA HIS A 285 -19.45 18.54 19.35
C HIS A 285 -18.29 17.55 19.26
N CYS A 286 -18.09 16.71 20.28
CA CYS A 286 -17.04 15.68 20.28
C CYS A 286 -17.34 14.55 19.28
N ALA A 287 -18.60 14.15 19.14
CA ALA A 287 -19.03 13.19 18.13
C ALA A 287 -18.77 13.70 16.71
N ALA A 288 -18.86 15.02 16.49
CA ALA A 288 -18.53 15.62 15.20
C ALA A 288 -17.06 15.36 14.78
N VAL A 289 -16.11 15.30 15.72
CA VAL A 289 -14.69 14.99 15.43
C VAL A 289 -14.57 13.63 14.75
N VAL A 290 -15.26 12.62 15.28
CA VAL A 290 -15.24 11.25 14.76
C VAL A 290 -16.09 11.14 13.50
N LEU A 291 -17.28 11.74 13.49
CA LEU A 291 -18.20 11.69 12.35
C LEU A 291 -17.58 12.30 11.09
N THR A 292 -16.77 13.34 11.24
CA THR A 292 -16.06 14.02 10.15
C THR A 292 -15.10 13.08 9.40
N LEU A 293 -14.55 12.04 10.03
CA LEU A 293 -13.74 11.02 9.34
C LEU A 293 -14.56 10.23 8.32
N ARG A 294 -15.78 9.84 8.70
CA ARG A 294 -16.64 8.98 7.88
C ARG A 294 -17.46 9.80 6.89
N TRP A 295 -18.17 10.80 7.41
CA TRP A 295 -19.13 11.66 6.70
C TRP A 295 -18.86 13.13 7.03
N VAL A 296 -18.05 13.78 6.19
CA VAL A 296 -17.60 15.15 6.43
C VAL A 296 -18.75 16.14 6.57
N TRP A 297 -19.72 16.16 5.65
CA TRP A 297 -20.79 17.16 5.69
C TRP A 297 -21.70 17.03 6.92
N PRO A 298 -22.20 15.82 7.29
CA PRO A 298 -22.90 15.62 8.55
C PRO A 298 -22.06 15.97 9.79
N GLY A 299 -20.78 15.61 9.79
CA GLY A 299 -19.86 15.96 10.88
C GLY A 299 -19.70 17.47 11.06
N LEU A 300 -19.45 18.19 9.96
CA LEU A 300 -19.31 19.64 9.97
C LEU A 300 -20.62 20.34 10.37
N ALA A 301 -21.77 19.88 9.86
CA ALA A 301 -23.07 20.42 10.24
C ALA A 301 -23.36 20.21 11.73
N LEU A 302 -23.08 19.02 12.25
CA LEU A 302 -23.23 18.71 13.68
C LEU A 302 -22.30 19.58 14.54
N SER A 303 -21.05 19.79 14.11
CA SER A 303 -20.09 20.66 14.79
C SER A 303 -20.58 22.10 14.87
N LEU A 304 -21.10 22.64 13.76
CA LEU A 304 -21.61 24.02 13.72
C LEU A 304 -22.89 24.17 14.54
N ALA A 305 -23.79 23.19 14.50
CA ALA A 305 -25.00 23.18 15.31
C ALA A 305 -24.69 23.09 16.82
N ALA A 306 -23.74 22.23 17.22
CA ALA A 306 -23.29 22.11 18.60
C ALA A 306 -22.60 23.38 19.07
N ALA A 307 -21.73 23.99 18.25
CA ALA A 307 -21.10 25.27 18.54
C ALA A 307 -22.13 26.39 18.73
N ALA A 308 -23.15 26.46 17.87
CA ALA A 308 -24.24 27.43 17.99
C ALA A 308 -25.03 27.24 19.31
N GLY A 309 -25.38 26.00 19.63
CA GLY A 309 -26.05 25.67 20.89
C GLY A 309 -25.22 26.04 22.10
N LEU A 310 -23.90 25.83 22.06
CA LEU A 310 -22.97 26.22 23.13
C LEU A 310 -22.85 27.74 23.25
N MET A 311 -22.80 28.48 22.15
CA MET A 311 -22.83 29.95 22.17
C MET A 311 -24.09 30.49 22.84
N ILE A 312 -25.26 29.90 22.52
CA ILE A 312 -26.54 30.28 23.13
C ILE A 312 -26.53 29.94 24.62
N ALA A 313 -26.15 28.72 24.98
CA ALA A 313 -26.18 28.24 26.36
C ALA A 313 -25.21 29.00 27.27
N THR A 314 -24.07 29.45 26.74
CA THR A 314 -23.03 30.15 27.53
C THR A 314 -23.16 31.68 27.49
N ALA A 315 -24.02 32.24 26.64
CA ALA A 315 -24.24 33.70 26.55
C ALA A 315 -24.65 34.36 27.88
N PRO A 316 -25.57 33.78 28.69
CA PRO A 316 -25.99 34.40 29.94
C PRO A 316 -24.88 34.54 31.00
N ALA A 317 -23.81 33.76 30.88
CA ALA A 317 -22.71 33.76 31.85
C ALA A 317 -21.88 35.06 31.81
N GLY A 318 -21.98 35.85 30.74
CA GLY A 318 -21.33 37.17 30.65
C GLY A 318 -19.80 37.14 30.75
N THR A 319 -19.16 35.99 30.50
CA THR A 319 -17.71 35.85 30.62
C THR A 319 -16.97 36.46 29.42
N GLY A 320 -15.77 36.99 29.63
CA GLY A 320 -14.93 37.51 28.54
C GLY A 320 -14.40 36.46 27.54
N LEU A 321 -14.68 35.18 27.79
CA LEU A 321 -14.32 34.03 26.93
C LEU A 321 -15.50 33.51 26.10
N TRP A 322 -16.62 34.24 26.06
CA TRP A 322 -17.70 34.06 25.09
C TRP A 322 -17.30 34.74 23.75
N PRO A 323 -17.74 34.31 22.54
CA PRO A 323 -18.63 33.20 22.20
C PRO A 323 -17.97 31.80 22.18
N TRP A 324 -16.64 31.72 22.19
CA TRP A 324 -15.90 30.46 22.10
C TRP A 324 -15.19 30.12 23.41
N PRO A 325 -15.83 29.40 24.35
CA PRO A 325 -15.12 28.82 25.48
C PRO A 325 -13.92 28.00 25.01
N VAL A 326 -12.81 28.05 25.76
CA VAL A 326 -11.54 27.38 25.38
C VAL A 326 -11.73 25.90 24.98
N PRO A 327 -12.50 25.07 25.70
CA PRO A 327 -12.71 23.67 25.29
C PRO A 327 -13.47 23.53 23.96
N VAL A 328 -14.40 24.45 23.68
CA VAL A 328 -15.18 24.48 22.44
C VAL A 328 -14.30 24.91 21.27
N LEU A 329 -13.42 25.89 21.48
CA LEU A 329 -12.42 26.31 20.50
C LEU A 329 -11.48 25.15 20.14
N ILE A 330 -10.96 24.43 21.13
CA ILE A 330 -10.07 23.27 20.91
C ILE A 330 -10.81 22.18 20.14
N THR A 331 -12.06 21.89 20.52
CA THR A 331 -12.89 20.88 19.83
C THR A 331 -13.15 21.29 18.38
N GLN A 332 -13.45 22.57 18.12
CA GLN A 332 -13.62 23.09 16.76
C GLN A 332 -12.31 22.99 15.95
N CYS A 333 -11.16 23.28 16.55
CA CYS A 333 -9.86 23.10 15.90
C CYS A 333 -9.59 21.62 15.58
N ALA A 334 -9.99 20.69 16.45
CA ALA A 334 -9.88 19.26 16.19
C ALA A 334 -10.75 18.83 15.00
N VAL A 335 -12.01 19.29 14.92
CA VAL A 335 -12.88 19.05 13.76
C VAL A 335 -12.26 19.59 12.47
N LEU A 336 -11.74 20.82 12.48
CA LEU A 336 -11.09 21.42 11.32
C LEU A 336 -9.82 20.67 10.89
N THR A 337 -9.03 20.21 11.86
CA THR A 337 -7.82 19.38 11.63
C THR A 337 -8.19 18.05 10.97
N VAL A 338 -9.23 17.38 11.47
CA VAL A 338 -9.72 16.15 10.86
C VAL A 338 -10.26 16.41 9.46
N ALA A 339 -11.04 17.46 9.26
CA ALA A 339 -11.59 17.82 7.96
C ALA A 339 -10.50 18.11 6.92
N VAL A 340 -9.47 18.89 7.29
CA VAL A 340 -8.41 19.28 6.37
C VAL A 340 -7.48 18.13 6.03
N LEU A 341 -7.20 17.21 6.96
CA LEU A 341 -6.34 16.05 6.71
C LEU A 341 -7.08 14.94 5.95
N ALA A 342 -8.36 14.70 6.27
CA ALA A 342 -9.12 13.60 5.68
C ALA A 342 -9.72 13.93 4.30
N ARG A 343 -10.02 15.20 4.01
CA ARG A 343 -10.79 15.62 2.82
C ARG A 343 -10.19 16.85 2.12
N PRO A 344 -10.71 17.23 0.93
CA PRO A 344 -10.28 18.43 0.23
C PRO A 344 -10.32 19.70 1.10
N TRP A 345 -9.39 20.61 0.85
CA TRP A 345 -9.20 21.83 1.65
C TRP A 345 -10.46 22.70 1.72
N TYR A 346 -11.30 22.67 0.68
CA TYR A 346 -12.54 23.45 0.64
C TYR A 346 -13.55 23.05 1.73
N CYS A 347 -13.55 21.79 2.19
CA CYS A 347 -14.43 21.35 3.28
C CYS A 347 -14.06 22.05 4.60
N ALA A 348 -12.77 22.04 4.94
CA ALA A 348 -12.28 22.71 6.16
C ALA A 348 -12.45 24.23 6.05
N ALA A 349 -12.19 24.82 4.88
CA ALA A 349 -12.41 26.24 4.63
C ALA A 349 -13.90 26.63 4.78
N SER A 350 -14.83 25.82 4.25
CA SER A 350 -16.27 26.07 4.41
C SER A 350 -16.72 26.00 5.86
N ALA A 351 -16.20 25.06 6.65
CA ALA A 351 -16.51 24.93 8.07
C ALA A 351 -15.94 26.10 8.88
N TRP A 352 -14.73 26.56 8.54
CA TRP A 352 -14.12 27.73 9.15
C TRP A 352 -14.93 29.00 8.85
N CYS A 353 -15.31 29.22 7.59
CA CYS A 353 -16.20 30.31 7.21
C CYS A 353 -17.55 30.23 7.94
N GLY A 354 -18.13 29.04 8.06
CA GLY A 354 -19.36 28.81 8.82
C GLY A 354 -19.22 29.19 10.30
N GLY A 355 -18.10 28.83 10.95
CA GLY A 355 -17.81 29.23 12.32
C GLY A 355 -17.61 30.75 12.48
N ALA A 356 -16.95 31.40 11.52
CA ALA A 356 -16.77 32.85 11.51
C ALA A 356 -18.11 33.59 11.35
N VAL A 357 -18.97 33.14 10.42
CA VAL A 357 -20.33 33.67 10.24
C VAL A 357 -21.17 33.46 11.49
N LEU A 358 -21.11 32.27 12.10
CA LEU A 358 -21.81 31.99 13.34
C LEU A 358 -21.36 32.92 14.48
N THR A 359 -20.06 33.19 14.57
CA THR A 359 -19.49 34.13 15.53
C THR A 359 -20.03 35.54 15.31
N LEU A 360 -20.08 35.99 14.05
CA LEU A 360 -20.65 37.29 13.69
C LEU A 360 -22.12 37.38 14.12
N ILE A 361 -22.94 36.38 13.76
CA ILE A 361 -24.35 36.31 14.13
C ILE A 361 -24.50 36.37 15.65
N ALA A 362 -23.71 35.58 16.39
CA ALA A 362 -23.75 35.55 17.84
C ALA A 362 -23.50 36.95 18.45
N LEU A 363 -22.42 37.62 18.02
CA LEU A 363 -22.05 38.95 18.52
C LEU A 363 -23.10 40.03 18.26
N PHE A 364 -23.90 39.92 17.19
CA PHE A 364 -24.92 40.92 16.82
C PHE A 364 -26.34 40.59 17.30
N THR A 365 -26.62 39.35 17.70
CA THR A 365 -28.01 38.91 17.96
C THR A 365 -28.27 38.32 19.33
N LEU A 366 -27.26 37.72 19.99
CA LEU A 366 -27.48 36.94 21.21
C LEU A 366 -27.33 37.75 22.51
N VAL A 367 -26.66 38.91 22.47
CA VAL A 367 -26.40 39.73 23.66
C VAL A 367 -26.52 41.22 23.30
N GLU A 368 -27.18 42.00 24.15
CA GLU A 368 -27.34 43.46 23.97
C GLU A 368 -26.05 44.23 24.35
N ASP A 369 -25.42 43.85 25.46
CA ASP A 369 -24.14 44.41 25.93
C ASP A 369 -23.00 43.40 25.79
N LEU A 370 -22.03 43.67 24.91
CA LEU A 370 -20.90 42.77 24.69
C LEU A 370 -19.99 42.67 25.93
N PRO A 371 -19.78 41.47 26.50
CA PRO A 371 -18.84 41.27 27.60
C PRO A 371 -17.42 41.69 27.21
N SER A 372 -16.70 42.28 28.16
CA SER A 372 -15.30 42.68 27.97
C SER A 372 -14.45 41.45 27.63
N GLY A 373 -13.85 41.45 26.43
CA GLY A 373 -13.05 40.33 25.91
C GLY A 373 -13.69 39.54 24.77
N SER A 374 -15.00 39.68 24.50
CA SER A 374 -15.69 38.90 23.47
C SER A 374 -15.14 39.10 22.05
N LEU A 375 -14.77 40.34 21.72
CA LEU A 375 -14.09 40.68 20.47
C LEU A 375 -12.69 40.06 20.40
N GLY A 376 -11.94 40.14 21.50
CA GLY A 376 -10.61 39.54 21.60
C GLY A 376 -10.68 38.02 21.42
N ASN A 377 -11.63 37.35 22.07
CA ASN A 377 -11.86 35.92 21.93
C ASN A 377 -12.25 35.54 20.50
N SER A 378 -13.09 36.34 19.84
CA SER A 378 -13.47 36.12 18.44
C SER A 378 -12.29 36.25 17.48
N ILE A 379 -11.38 37.22 17.73
CA ILE A 379 -10.13 37.38 16.98
C ILE A 379 -9.22 36.17 17.22
N VAL A 380 -9.08 35.71 18.47
CA VAL A 380 -8.29 34.54 18.85
C VAL A 380 -8.81 33.28 18.15
N PHE A 381 -10.12 33.03 18.22
CA PHE A 381 -10.77 31.93 17.51
C PHE A 381 -10.46 31.98 16.02
N THR A 382 -10.74 33.12 15.38
CA THR A 382 -10.57 33.27 13.92
C THR A 382 -9.11 33.06 13.50
N SER A 383 -8.17 33.63 14.25
CA SER A 383 -6.73 33.55 13.95
C SER A 383 -6.16 32.14 14.17
N ILE A 384 -6.47 31.51 15.30
CA ILE A 384 -5.99 30.15 15.61
C ILE A 384 -6.59 29.14 14.64
N SER A 385 -7.91 29.18 14.43
CA SER A 385 -8.59 28.24 13.54
C SER A 385 -8.16 28.43 12.08
N ALA A 386 -7.90 29.66 11.62
CA ALA A 386 -7.30 29.92 10.31
C ALA A 386 -5.89 29.34 10.20
N GLY A 387 -5.06 29.50 11.24
CA GLY A 387 -3.73 28.90 11.31
C GLY A 387 -3.77 27.37 11.24
N VAL A 388 -4.70 26.73 11.95
CA VAL A 388 -4.92 25.28 11.91
C VAL A 388 -5.29 24.82 10.50
N VAL A 389 -6.22 25.50 9.83
CA VAL A 389 -6.59 25.18 8.45
C VAL A 389 -5.40 25.38 7.50
N GLY A 390 -4.68 26.50 7.61
CA GLY A 390 -3.53 26.82 6.77
C GLY A 390 -2.38 25.80 6.90
N VAL A 391 -1.96 25.52 8.13
CA VAL A 391 -0.93 24.50 8.42
C VAL A 391 -1.40 23.12 7.98
N GLY A 392 -2.65 22.78 8.23
CA GLY A 392 -3.23 21.51 7.82
C GLY A 392 -3.27 21.32 6.29
N VAL A 393 -3.56 22.38 5.53
CA VAL A 393 -3.47 22.35 4.05
C VAL A 393 -2.03 22.12 3.61
N LEU A 394 -1.06 22.85 4.16
CA LEU A 394 0.35 22.69 3.83
C LEU A 394 0.84 21.27 4.14
N LEU A 395 0.50 20.74 5.33
CA LEU A 395 0.85 19.40 5.74
C LEU A 395 0.23 18.34 4.82
N ARG A 396 -1.05 18.50 4.44
CA ARG A 396 -1.71 17.60 3.50
C ARG A 396 -1.06 17.63 2.11
N LEU A 397 -0.73 18.82 1.61
CA LEU A 397 -0.02 18.96 0.34
C LEU A 397 1.36 18.28 0.41
N TRP A 398 2.08 18.44 1.52
CA TRP A 398 3.37 17.80 1.73
C TRP A 398 3.25 16.27 1.75
N ILE A 399 2.30 15.70 2.50
CA ILE A 399 2.05 14.26 2.56
C ILE A 399 1.68 13.69 1.18
N LEU A 400 0.78 14.36 0.45
CA LEU A 400 0.37 13.94 -0.89
C LEU A 400 1.52 14.01 -1.90
N ASN A 401 2.35 15.04 -1.83
CA ASN A 401 3.51 15.20 -2.72
C ASN A 401 4.62 14.19 -2.39
N ALA A 402 4.90 13.93 -1.11
CA ALA A 402 5.86 12.92 -0.69
C ALA A 402 5.46 11.52 -1.18
N GLY A 403 4.18 11.14 -1.05
CA GLY A 403 3.69 9.86 -1.56
C GLY A 403 3.77 9.72 -3.07
N ARG A 404 3.58 10.83 -3.82
CA ARG A 404 3.76 10.85 -5.29
C ARG A 404 5.22 10.69 -5.68
N LEU A 405 6.14 11.30 -4.93
CA LEU A 405 7.57 11.16 -5.17
C LEU A 405 8.03 9.72 -4.94
N GLU A 406 7.63 9.10 -3.82
CA GLU A 406 7.96 7.69 -3.56
C GLU A 406 7.39 6.75 -4.63
N ALA A 407 6.16 6.99 -5.08
CA ALA A 407 5.56 6.20 -6.16
C ALA A 407 6.34 6.37 -7.48
N ALA A 408 6.72 7.61 -7.81
CA ALA A 408 7.53 7.91 -8.99
C ALA A 408 8.92 7.24 -8.92
N GLU A 409 9.60 7.32 -7.77
CA GLU A 409 10.89 6.67 -7.53
C GLU A 409 10.80 5.15 -7.67
N ARG A 410 9.74 4.52 -7.14
CA ARG A 410 9.51 3.07 -7.32
C ARG A 410 9.34 2.71 -8.78
N THR A 411 8.50 3.45 -9.52
CA THR A 411 8.31 3.20 -10.96
C THR A 411 9.59 3.41 -11.76
N SER A 412 10.38 4.44 -11.43
CA SER A 412 11.67 4.69 -12.07
C SER A 412 12.67 3.57 -11.77
N ALA A 413 12.76 3.13 -10.52
CA ALA A 413 13.66 2.04 -10.12
C ALA A 413 13.31 0.71 -10.79
N GLU A 414 12.01 0.41 -10.96
CA GLU A 414 11.54 -0.76 -11.71
C GLU A 414 11.91 -0.68 -13.20
N GLN A 415 11.73 0.49 -13.83
CA GLN A 415 12.11 0.71 -15.22
C GLN A 415 13.63 0.59 -15.42
N ASP A 416 14.43 1.16 -14.51
CA ASP A 416 15.89 1.07 -14.56
C ASP A 416 16.40 -0.35 -14.37
N ARG A 417 15.74 -1.14 -13.50
CA ARG A 417 16.03 -2.58 -13.37
C ARG A 417 15.77 -3.33 -14.67
N ARG A 418 14.59 -3.15 -15.27
CA ARG A 418 14.25 -3.78 -16.56
C ARG A 418 15.23 -3.39 -17.66
N ARG A 419 15.60 -2.10 -17.74
CA ARG A 419 16.60 -1.62 -18.70
C ARG A 419 17.96 -2.28 -18.51
N LYS A 420 18.43 -2.39 -17.26
CA LYS A 420 19.71 -3.06 -16.95
C LYS A 420 19.66 -4.56 -17.28
N GLU A 421 18.56 -5.23 -16.98
CA GLU A 421 18.38 -6.65 -17.33
C GLU A 421 18.40 -6.88 -18.85
N LEU A 422 17.74 -6.02 -19.63
CA LEU A 422 17.78 -6.08 -21.09
C LEU A 422 19.18 -5.78 -21.65
N GLN A 423 19.85 -4.75 -21.13
CA GLN A 423 21.23 -4.44 -21.51
C GLN A 423 22.19 -5.61 -21.23
N GLU A 424 22.05 -6.26 -20.09
CA GLU A 424 22.85 -7.43 -19.71
C GLU A 424 22.57 -8.62 -20.63
N ARG A 425 21.30 -8.92 -20.92
CA ARG A 425 20.92 -9.98 -21.88
C ARG A 425 21.52 -9.74 -23.26
N THR A 426 21.45 -8.50 -23.75
CA THR A 426 22.03 -8.12 -25.05
C THR A 426 23.55 -8.17 -25.05
N ARG A 427 24.20 -7.79 -23.94
CA ARG A 427 25.66 -7.95 -23.78
C ARG A 427 26.06 -9.42 -23.82
N ILE A 428 25.40 -10.27 -23.04
CA ILE A 428 25.63 -11.73 -23.01
C ILE A 428 25.43 -12.32 -24.40
N ALA A 429 24.35 -11.96 -25.11
CA ALA A 429 24.11 -12.45 -26.46
C ALA A 429 25.22 -12.08 -27.45
N ARG A 430 25.79 -10.87 -27.37
CA ARG A 430 26.93 -10.45 -28.20
C ARG A 430 28.23 -11.17 -27.82
N GLU A 431 28.55 -11.26 -26.53
CA GLU A 431 29.73 -11.99 -26.05
C GLU A 431 29.69 -13.46 -26.47
N LEU A 432 28.51 -14.09 -26.36
CA LEU A 432 28.28 -15.45 -26.85
C LEU A 432 28.47 -15.54 -28.36
N HIS A 433 27.92 -14.58 -29.13
CA HIS A 433 28.10 -14.54 -30.59
C HIS A 433 29.57 -14.46 -30.97
N ASP A 434 30.33 -13.54 -30.38
CA ASP A 434 31.72 -13.31 -30.74
C ASP A 434 32.60 -14.52 -30.41
N VAL A 435 32.42 -15.14 -29.23
CA VAL A 435 33.20 -16.32 -28.84
C VAL A 435 32.82 -17.54 -29.67
N VAL A 436 31.53 -17.89 -29.71
CA VAL A 436 31.08 -19.15 -30.33
C VAL A 436 31.16 -19.08 -31.86
N ALA A 437 30.73 -17.97 -32.47
CA ALA A 437 30.77 -17.86 -33.93
C ALA A 437 32.21 -17.82 -34.44
N HIS A 438 33.12 -17.15 -33.73
CA HIS A 438 34.54 -17.15 -34.09
C HIS A 438 35.15 -18.55 -33.96
N SER A 439 34.95 -19.24 -32.84
CA SER A 439 35.49 -20.60 -32.64
C SER A 439 34.95 -21.60 -33.68
N MET A 440 33.64 -21.58 -33.97
CA MET A 440 33.05 -22.46 -34.98
C MET A 440 33.55 -22.13 -36.40
N SER A 441 33.77 -20.85 -36.71
CA SER A 441 34.33 -20.43 -38.01
C SER A 441 35.77 -20.92 -38.18
N VAL A 442 36.59 -20.83 -37.12
CA VAL A 442 37.96 -21.35 -37.14
C VAL A 442 37.97 -22.87 -37.32
N ILE A 443 37.12 -23.61 -36.60
CA ILE A 443 37.00 -25.07 -36.75
C ILE A 443 36.58 -25.43 -38.18
N SER A 444 35.59 -24.72 -38.75
CA SER A 444 35.15 -24.94 -40.13
C SER A 444 36.28 -24.70 -41.14
N VAL A 445 37.11 -23.67 -40.95
CA VAL A 445 38.24 -23.35 -41.86
C VAL A 445 39.39 -24.35 -41.68
N GLN A 446 39.71 -24.72 -40.45
CA GLN A 446 40.76 -25.71 -40.16
C GLN A 446 40.41 -27.08 -40.71
N ALA A 447 39.15 -27.51 -40.55
CA ALA A 447 38.66 -28.77 -41.07
C ALA A 447 38.61 -28.78 -42.60
N SER A 448 38.10 -27.71 -43.25
CA SER A 448 38.04 -27.64 -44.72
C SER A 448 39.40 -27.56 -45.40
N THR A 449 40.41 -27.00 -44.72
CA THR A 449 41.78 -26.87 -45.25
C THR A 449 42.71 -28.03 -44.88
N ALA A 450 42.29 -28.96 -44.01
CA ALA A 450 43.10 -30.07 -43.52
C ALA A 450 43.67 -30.94 -44.64
N GLN A 451 42.86 -31.24 -45.67
CA GLN A 451 43.25 -32.02 -46.85
C GLN A 451 44.42 -31.43 -47.66
N TYR A 452 44.64 -30.12 -47.58
CA TYR A 452 45.73 -29.42 -48.26
C TYR A 452 46.97 -29.23 -47.37
N ARG A 453 46.83 -29.39 -46.05
CA ARG A 453 47.91 -29.14 -45.07
C ARG A 453 48.55 -30.41 -44.54
N ILE A 454 47.85 -31.54 -44.57
CA ILE A 454 48.34 -32.83 -44.05
C ILE A 454 48.60 -33.77 -45.23
N ALA A 455 49.87 -34.08 -45.48
CA ALA A 455 50.27 -35.00 -46.54
C ALA A 455 49.97 -36.47 -46.14
N GLY A 456 49.43 -37.27 -47.07
CA GLY A 456 49.17 -38.70 -46.86
C GLY A 456 47.83 -39.04 -46.19
N LEU A 457 46.89 -38.09 -46.14
CA LEU A 457 45.51 -38.34 -45.69
C LEU A 457 44.83 -39.43 -46.54
N ASN A 458 44.28 -40.46 -45.87
CA ASN A 458 43.43 -41.46 -46.51
C ASN A 458 42.03 -40.88 -46.81
N ASP A 459 41.28 -41.56 -47.68
CA ASP A 459 39.95 -41.09 -48.11
C ASP A 459 38.94 -41.04 -46.95
N ASP A 460 39.06 -41.93 -45.97
CA ASP A 460 38.18 -41.94 -44.79
C ASP A 460 38.37 -40.70 -43.91
N ALA A 461 39.62 -40.31 -43.61
CA ALA A 461 39.88 -39.10 -42.82
C ALA A 461 39.56 -37.81 -43.58
N ARG A 462 39.58 -37.81 -44.93
CA ARG A 462 39.05 -36.68 -45.71
C ARG A 462 37.56 -36.47 -45.47
N ARG A 463 36.77 -37.55 -45.50
CA ARG A 463 35.32 -37.49 -45.23
C ARG A 463 35.05 -37.01 -43.80
N GLU A 464 35.79 -37.50 -42.80
CA GLU A 464 35.65 -37.03 -41.42
C GLU A 464 35.90 -35.51 -41.29
N PHE A 465 36.93 -34.96 -41.93
CA PHE A 465 37.17 -33.51 -41.91
C PHE A 465 36.07 -32.71 -42.63
N GLU A 466 35.50 -33.27 -43.70
CA GLU A 466 34.41 -32.65 -44.45
C GLU A 466 33.11 -32.64 -43.63
N GLU A 467 32.82 -33.72 -42.90
CA GLU A 467 31.73 -33.82 -41.93
C GLU A 467 31.89 -32.83 -40.77
N ILE A 468 33.10 -32.70 -40.20
CA ILE A 468 33.39 -31.72 -39.14
C ILE A 468 33.17 -30.29 -39.63
N ALA A 469 33.58 -29.99 -40.86
CA ALA A 469 33.36 -28.69 -41.48
C ALA A 469 31.86 -28.43 -41.73
N GLY A 470 31.12 -29.45 -42.16
CA GLY A 470 29.66 -29.42 -42.34
C GLY A 470 28.92 -29.15 -41.02
N SER A 471 29.23 -29.92 -39.98
CA SER A 471 28.64 -29.79 -38.64
C SER A 471 28.91 -28.40 -38.02
N SER A 472 30.12 -27.86 -38.21
CA SER A 472 30.47 -26.51 -37.73
C SER A 472 29.67 -25.41 -38.44
N ARG A 473 29.43 -25.54 -39.76
CA ARG A 473 28.58 -24.61 -40.53
C ARG A 473 27.11 -24.70 -40.12
N GLN A 474 26.63 -25.91 -39.85
CA GLN A 474 25.27 -26.14 -39.37
C GLN A 474 25.06 -25.50 -37.99
N ALA A 475 25.96 -25.73 -37.03
CA ALA A 475 25.90 -25.14 -35.70
C ALA A 475 25.90 -23.60 -35.74
N LEU A 476 26.69 -22.99 -36.65
CA LEU A 476 26.68 -21.54 -36.91
C LEU A 476 25.33 -21.03 -37.42
N SER A 477 24.67 -21.81 -38.29
CA SER A 477 23.35 -21.46 -38.84
C SER A 477 22.26 -21.51 -37.77
N GLU A 478 22.23 -22.59 -36.98
CA GLU A 478 21.27 -22.78 -35.89
C GLU A 478 21.40 -21.69 -34.81
N MET A 479 22.65 -21.33 -34.44
CA MET A 479 22.90 -20.27 -33.48
C MET A 479 22.44 -18.89 -33.99
N ARG A 480 22.68 -18.56 -35.27
CA ARG A 480 22.22 -17.30 -35.88
C ARG A 480 20.70 -17.20 -35.89
N MET A 481 20.01 -18.32 -36.11
CA MET A 481 18.56 -18.38 -36.08
C MET A 481 18.01 -18.09 -34.67
N LEU A 482 18.58 -18.72 -33.63
CA LEU A 482 18.20 -18.49 -32.23
C LEU A 482 18.48 -17.05 -31.76
N LEU A 483 19.60 -16.45 -32.20
CA LEU A 483 19.91 -15.05 -31.91
C LEU A 483 19.01 -14.07 -32.66
N SER A 484 18.59 -14.40 -33.87
CA SER A 484 17.64 -13.61 -34.65
C SER A 484 16.28 -13.53 -33.96
N THR A 485 15.80 -14.64 -33.38
CA THR A 485 14.56 -14.65 -32.58
C THR A 485 14.67 -13.82 -31.29
N LEU A 486 15.85 -13.73 -30.68
CA LEU A 486 16.08 -12.87 -29.52
C LEU A 486 16.23 -11.38 -29.87
N ARG A 487 16.58 -11.04 -31.12
CA ARG A 487 16.69 -9.64 -31.61
C ARG A 487 15.40 -9.08 -32.19
N ALA A 488 14.49 -9.95 -32.67
CA ALA A 488 13.24 -9.53 -33.30
C ALA A 488 12.29 -8.78 -32.36
N GLU A 489 12.49 -8.85 -31.03
CA GLU A 489 11.71 -8.08 -30.06
C GLU A 489 12.26 -6.65 -29.81
N ASP A 490 13.48 -6.32 -30.24
CA ASP A 490 14.20 -5.11 -29.80
C ASP A 490 14.69 -4.17 -30.95
N GLU A 491 14.53 -4.53 -32.22
CA GLU A 491 14.90 -3.65 -33.35
C GLU A 491 13.68 -2.93 -33.96
N VAL A 492 13.65 -1.60 -33.79
CA VAL A 492 12.83 -0.70 -34.63
C VAL A 492 13.49 -0.68 -36.02
N PRO A 493 12.85 -1.17 -37.10
CA PRO A 493 13.48 -1.24 -38.41
C PRO A 493 13.77 0.17 -38.96
N THR A 494 15.03 0.42 -39.35
CA THR A 494 15.51 1.70 -39.94
C THR A 494 15.46 1.74 -41.47
N ALA A 495 14.95 0.69 -42.13
CA ALA A 495 14.67 0.67 -43.56
C ALA A 495 13.16 0.82 -43.81
N PRO A 496 12.71 1.47 -44.90
CA PRO A 496 11.30 1.44 -45.29
C PRO A 496 10.85 -0.03 -45.41
N GLU A 497 9.71 -0.35 -44.82
CA GLU A 497 9.16 -1.71 -44.88
C GLU A 497 8.84 -2.07 -46.35
N PRO A 498 9.23 -3.27 -46.82
CA PRO A 498 9.05 -3.65 -48.22
C PRO A 498 7.56 -3.74 -48.60
N GLY A 499 7.24 -3.22 -49.78
CA GLY A 499 5.90 -3.10 -50.34
C GLY A 499 5.57 -4.15 -51.39
N LEU A 500 4.43 -3.96 -52.08
CA LEU A 500 4.02 -4.84 -53.18
C LEU A 500 4.90 -4.65 -54.43
N GLU A 501 5.42 -3.44 -54.63
CA GLU A 501 6.35 -3.08 -55.69
C GLU A 501 7.67 -3.87 -55.63
N ASP A 502 8.11 -4.26 -54.42
CA ASP A 502 9.38 -4.97 -54.21
C ASP A 502 9.29 -6.47 -54.53
N ILE A 503 8.09 -7.00 -54.76
CA ILE A 503 7.89 -8.43 -55.07
C ILE A 503 8.47 -8.79 -56.44
N GLU A 504 8.39 -7.88 -57.41
CA GLU A 504 9.00 -8.11 -58.72
C GLU A 504 10.52 -8.23 -58.60
N GLU A 505 11.17 -7.35 -57.83
CA GLU A 505 12.61 -7.41 -57.59
C GLU A 505 13.03 -8.69 -56.85
N LEU A 506 12.24 -9.11 -55.86
CA LEU A 506 12.43 -10.38 -55.15
C LEU A 506 12.40 -11.58 -56.12
N VAL A 507 11.43 -11.61 -57.04
CA VAL A 507 11.32 -12.67 -58.05
C VAL A 507 12.49 -12.62 -59.03
N GLN A 508 12.91 -11.44 -59.47
CA GLN A 508 14.05 -11.30 -60.39
C GLN A 508 15.37 -11.74 -59.75
N THR A 509 15.59 -11.40 -58.47
CA THR A 509 16.77 -11.84 -57.72
C THR A 509 16.79 -13.37 -57.57
N THR A 510 15.63 -13.98 -57.31
CA THR A 510 15.49 -15.44 -57.21
C THR A 510 15.64 -16.12 -58.59
N ARG A 511 15.23 -15.46 -59.68
CA ARG A 511 15.49 -15.94 -61.04
C ARG A 511 16.98 -15.90 -61.38
N ALA A 512 17.69 -14.86 -60.95
CA ALA A 512 19.12 -14.69 -61.18
C ALA A 512 19.98 -15.78 -60.51
N SER A 513 19.47 -16.46 -59.48
CA SER A 513 20.12 -17.64 -58.88
C SER A 513 19.92 -18.94 -59.68
N GLY A 514 19.37 -18.87 -60.89
CA GLY A 514 19.29 -19.99 -61.83
C GLY A 514 17.98 -20.80 -61.77
N THR A 515 16.97 -20.34 -61.01
CA THR A 515 15.67 -21.01 -60.92
C THR A 515 14.74 -20.53 -62.04
N PRO A 516 14.10 -21.43 -62.82
CA PRO A 516 13.14 -21.04 -63.84
C PRO A 516 11.84 -20.56 -63.17
N ILE A 517 11.60 -19.25 -63.19
CA ILE A 517 10.41 -18.64 -62.57
C ILE A 517 9.54 -17.96 -63.63
N ARG A 518 8.27 -18.37 -63.72
CA ARG A 518 7.23 -17.70 -64.51
C ARG A 518 6.47 -16.74 -63.60
N TYR A 519 6.65 -15.44 -63.81
CA TYR A 519 6.00 -14.40 -63.01
C TYR A 519 4.83 -13.78 -63.77
N ARG A 520 3.66 -13.75 -63.13
CA ARG A 520 2.49 -12.99 -63.56
C ARG A 520 2.08 -12.08 -62.42
N GLY A 521 2.79 -10.97 -62.31
CA GLY A 521 2.60 -9.96 -61.29
C GLY A 521 1.58 -8.89 -61.66
N LEU A 522 1.41 -7.96 -60.73
CA LEU A 522 0.67 -6.72 -60.93
C LEU A 522 1.48 -5.79 -61.84
N THR A 523 0.86 -5.16 -62.82
CA THR A 523 1.54 -4.20 -63.72
C THR A 523 1.25 -2.77 -63.30
N ALA A 524 2.27 -1.90 -63.33
CA ALA A 524 2.15 -0.52 -62.86
C ALA A 524 1.08 0.30 -63.61
N ASP A 525 0.77 -0.05 -64.87
CA ASP A 525 -0.21 0.69 -65.69
C ASP A 525 -1.66 0.19 -65.50
N ASP A 526 -1.89 -1.11 -65.29
CA ASP A 526 -3.24 -1.67 -65.15
C ASP A 526 -3.71 -1.77 -63.68
N ASP A 527 -2.78 -1.87 -62.73
CA ASP A 527 -3.05 -2.10 -61.30
C ASP A 527 -2.64 -0.94 -60.38
N ALA A 528 -2.38 0.26 -60.92
CA ALA A 528 -1.99 1.44 -60.12
C ALA A 528 -2.98 1.78 -58.98
N ALA A 529 -4.28 1.65 -59.26
CA ALA A 529 -5.33 1.86 -58.26
C ALA A 529 -5.33 0.77 -57.16
N LEU A 530 -4.74 -0.39 -57.45
CA LEU A 530 -4.60 -1.51 -56.53
C LEU A 530 -3.44 -1.31 -55.54
N LEU A 531 -2.27 -0.94 -56.07
CA LEU A 531 -1.08 -0.64 -55.27
C LEU A 531 -1.36 0.52 -54.30
N ALA A 532 -2.16 1.50 -54.72
CA ALA A 532 -2.61 2.60 -53.86
C ALA A 532 -3.66 2.20 -52.81
N SER A 533 -4.37 1.08 -52.99
CA SER A 533 -5.41 0.62 -52.06
C SER A 533 -4.88 -0.27 -50.93
N ALA A 534 -3.75 -0.96 -51.14
CA ALA A 534 -3.20 -1.88 -50.16
C ALA A 534 -2.70 -1.14 -48.90
N THR A 535 -3.10 -1.63 -47.72
CA THR A 535 -2.50 -1.16 -46.47
C THR A 535 -1.02 -1.57 -46.38
N PRO A 536 -0.14 -0.80 -45.70
CA PRO A 536 1.26 -1.18 -45.50
C PRO A 536 1.41 -2.57 -44.87
N ALA A 537 0.51 -2.93 -43.93
CA ALA A 537 0.49 -4.24 -43.31
C ALA A 537 0.16 -5.37 -44.31
N THR A 538 -0.81 -5.14 -45.21
CA THR A 538 -1.15 -6.09 -46.29
C THR A 538 0.01 -6.25 -47.27
N ALA A 539 0.66 -5.15 -47.66
CA ALA A 539 1.78 -5.15 -48.58
C ALA A 539 2.97 -5.94 -48.02
N LEU A 540 3.33 -5.68 -46.75
CA LEU A 540 4.39 -6.41 -46.05
C LEU A 540 4.05 -7.90 -45.89
N ALA A 541 2.81 -8.23 -45.53
CA ALA A 541 2.36 -9.62 -45.42
C ALA A 541 2.48 -10.35 -46.76
N ALA A 542 2.05 -9.73 -47.86
CA ALA A 542 2.17 -10.28 -49.22
C ALA A 542 3.64 -10.53 -49.60
N TYR A 543 4.52 -9.54 -49.39
CA TYR A 543 5.95 -9.67 -49.66
C TYR A 543 6.56 -10.85 -48.89
N ARG A 544 6.29 -10.96 -47.58
CA ARG A 544 6.80 -12.03 -46.73
C ARG A 544 6.24 -13.40 -47.08
N ILE A 545 5.00 -13.49 -47.55
CA ILE A 545 4.39 -14.75 -48.01
C ILE A 545 5.09 -15.23 -49.29
N VAL A 546 5.31 -14.34 -50.27
CA VAL A 546 6.02 -14.69 -51.52
C VAL A 546 7.47 -15.08 -51.24
N GLN A 547 8.16 -14.34 -50.36
CA GLN A 547 9.54 -14.61 -49.96
C GLN A 547 9.69 -16.01 -49.33
N GLU A 548 8.84 -16.33 -48.36
CA GLU A 548 8.87 -17.63 -47.70
C GLU A 548 8.51 -18.77 -48.66
N ALA A 549 7.52 -18.56 -49.55
CA ALA A 549 7.12 -19.54 -50.55
C ALA A 549 8.23 -19.82 -51.58
N LEU A 550 8.92 -18.79 -52.08
CA LEU A 550 10.07 -18.94 -52.98
C LEU A 550 11.25 -19.64 -52.29
N SER A 551 11.56 -19.26 -51.04
CA SER A 551 12.59 -19.92 -50.24
C SER A 551 12.30 -21.42 -50.06
N ASN A 552 11.04 -21.77 -49.77
CA ASN A 552 10.62 -23.17 -49.65
C ASN A 552 10.74 -23.93 -50.98
N ALA A 553 10.34 -23.32 -52.10
CA ALA A 553 10.49 -23.94 -53.42
C ALA A 553 11.96 -24.21 -53.76
N LEU A 554 12.86 -23.25 -53.52
CA LEU A 554 14.31 -23.42 -53.72
C LEU A 554 14.90 -24.53 -52.83
N ARG A 555 14.42 -24.63 -51.58
CA ARG A 555 14.92 -25.58 -50.60
C ARG A 555 14.43 -27.01 -50.85
N HIS A 556 13.19 -27.16 -51.28
CA HIS A 556 12.50 -28.45 -51.33
C HIS A 556 12.30 -28.99 -52.75
N ALA A 557 12.45 -28.15 -53.78
CA ALA A 557 12.38 -28.56 -55.18
C ALA A 557 13.40 -27.78 -56.03
N PRO A 558 14.71 -27.94 -55.75
CA PRO A 558 15.74 -27.25 -56.51
C PRO A 558 15.62 -27.59 -58.00
N GLY A 559 15.73 -26.55 -58.86
CA GLY A 559 15.63 -26.69 -60.31
C GLY A 559 14.23 -26.87 -60.90
N ALA A 560 13.18 -26.99 -60.07
CA ALA A 560 11.79 -27.06 -60.56
C ALA A 560 11.34 -25.69 -61.11
N GLU A 561 10.47 -25.70 -62.13
CA GLU A 561 9.80 -24.47 -62.60
C GLU A 561 8.83 -23.97 -61.52
N VAL A 562 8.92 -22.68 -61.19
CA VAL A 562 8.06 -22.01 -60.21
C VAL A 562 7.18 -21.00 -60.94
N GLU A 563 5.85 -21.13 -60.82
CA GLU A 563 4.90 -20.10 -61.25
C GLU A 563 4.50 -19.23 -60.04
N VAL A 564 4.75 -17.93 -60.14
CA VAL A 564 4.33 -16.93 -59.15
C VAL A 564 3.29 -16.03 -59.80
N GLN A 565 2.10 -15.96 -59.21
CA GLN A 565 0.99 -15.17 -59.69
C GLN A 565 0.41 -14.31 -58.59
N LEU A 566 0.25 -13.01 -58.88
CA LEU A 566 -0.48 -12.05 -58.06
C LEU A 566 -1.66 -11.55 -58.86
N ARG A 567 -2.87 -11.68 -58.32
CA ARG A 567 -4.10 -11.22 -58.97
C ARG A 567 -4.99 -10.48 -58.01
N ALA A 568 -5.52 -9.37 -58.48
CA ALA A 568 -6.59 -8.66 -57.82
C ALA A 568 -7.95 -9.19 -58.27
N GLU A 569 -8.82 -9.49 -57.31
CA GLU A 569 -10.19 -9.91 -57.59
C GLU A 569 -11.19 -9.09 -56.76
N ALA A 570 -12.34 -8.78 -57.37
CA ALA A 570 -13.45 -8.16 -56.66
C ALA A 570 -14.20 -9.22 -55.82
N ASP A 571 -14.38 -8.95 -54.53
CA ASP A 571 -15.15 -9.78 -53.60
C ASP A 571 -16.26 -8.91 -52.97
N GLY A 572 -17.39 -8.79 -53.67
CA GLY A 572 -18.49 -7.91 -53.27
C GLY A 572 -18.08 -6.44 -53.27
N PRO A 573 -18.28 -5.67 -52.17
CA PRO A 573 -17.83 -4.28 -52.06
C PRO A 573 -16.32 -4.14 -51.75
N ALA A 574 -15.61 -5.25 -51.48
CA ALA A 574 -14.19 -5.26 -51.15
C ALA A 574 -13.35 -5.82 -52.32
N ARG A 575 -12.05 -5.54 -52.32
CA ARG A 575 -11.08 -6.16 -53.24
C ARG A 575 -10.18 -7.10 -52.45
N ARG A 576 -9.70 -8.17 -53.09
CA ARG A 576 -8.73 -9.08 -52.51
C ARG A 576 -7.53 -9.28 -53.42
N LEU A 577 -6.37 -9.46 -52.80
CA LEU A 577 -5.15 -9.90 -53.45
C LEU A 577 -5.02 -11.41 -53.29
N ASN A 578 -5.10 -12.13 -54.40
CA ASN A 578 -4.80 -13.54 -54.50
C ASN A 578 -3.34 -13.74 -54.89
N ILE A 579 -2.60 -14.43 -54.04
CA ILE A 579 -1.20 -14.82 -54.23
C ILE A 579 -1.20 -16.32 -54.48
N SER A 580 -0.55 -16.76 -55.56
CA SER A 580 -0.32 -18.17 -55.86
C SER A 580 1.14 -18.39 -56.20
N VAL A 581 1.80 -19.30 -55.49
CA VAL A 581 3.16 -19.76 -55.78
C VAL A 581 3.09 -21.28 -55.93
N VAL A 582 3.44 -21.77 -57.11
CA VAL A 582 3.37 -23.20 -57.45
C VAL A 582 4.71 -23.63 -58.01
N ASN A 583 5.35 -24.64 -57.41
CA ASN A 583 6.51 -25.29 -58.01
C ASN A 583 6.14 -26.66 -58.58
N GLY A 584 6.76 -27.04 -59.70
CA GLY A 584 6.67 -28.38 -60.26
C GLY A 584 7.39 -29.44 -59.40
N PRO A 585 7.31 -30.73 -59.81
CA PRO A 585 8.06 -31.80 -59.16
C PRO A 585 9.56 -31.55 -59.27
N SER A 586 10.32 -31.93 -58.24
CA SER A 586 11.78 -31.81 -58.27
C SER A 586 12.37 -32.74 -59.35
N PRO A 587 13.28 -32.26 -60.21
CA PRO A 587 14.03 -33.11 -61.16
C PRO A 587 15.02 -34.07 -60.49
N GLU A 588 15.34 -33.85 -59.20
CA GLU A 588 16.27 -34.66 -58.41
C GLU A 588 15.51 -35.55 -57.42
N GLU A 589 16.00 -36.77 -57.18
CA GLU A 589 15.46 -37.61 -56.09
C GLU A 589 15.65 -36.90 -54.75
N LEU A 590 14.55 -36.63 -54.06
CA LEU A 590 14.52 -35.91 -52.78
C LEU A 590 15.40 -36.62 -51.74
N MET A 591 16.47 -35.94 -51.29
CA MET A 591 17.16 -36.28 -50.04
C MET A 591 16.19 -36.17 -48.84
N GLU A 592 16.39 -37.04 -47.85
CA GLU A 592 15.53 -37.18 -46.66
C GLU A 592 15.15 -35.84 -46.00
N PRO A 593 13.93 -35.74 -45.41
CA PRO A 593 13.44 -34.48 -44.84
C PRO A 593 14.32 -33.99 -43.69
N ALA A 594 14.93 -32.81 -43.87
CA ALA A 594 15.70 -32.15 -42.82
C ALA A 594 14.83 -31.77 -41.60
N PRO A 595 15.34 -31.86 -40.36
CA PRO A 595 14.59 -31.49 -39.16
C PRO A 595 14.25 -30.00 -39.14
N GLY A 596 12.97 -29.64 -39.00
CA GLY A 596 12.47 -28.26 -39.01
C GLY A 596 11.37 -27.95 -40.05
N ALA A 597 10.98 -28.94 -40.85
CA ALA A 597 9.90 -28.86 -41.83
C ALA A 597 8.54 -28.58 -41.16
N GLY A 598 8.15 -27.31 -41.03
CA GLY A 598 6.82 -26.94 -40.52
C GLY A 598 6.65 -25.49 -40.05
N LEU A 599 7.74 -24.82 -39.65
CA LEU A 599 7.67 -23.44 -39.13
C LEU A 599 7.35 -22.40 -40.22
N GLY A 600 7.88 -22.58 -41.43
CA GLY A 600 7.64 -21.65 -42.55
C GLY A 600 6.17 -21.60 -42.99
N LEU A 601 5.48 -22.75 -43.00
CA LEU A 601 4.05 -22.85 -43.35
C LEU A 601 3.13 -22.28 -42.27
N SER A 602 3.49 -22.42 -40.98
CA SER A 602 2.77 -21.77 -39.87
C SER A 602 2.88 -20.24 -39.99
N GLY A 603 4.09 -19.74 -40.26
CA GLY A 603 4.33 -18.31 -40.44
C GLY A 603 3.57 -17.71 -41.62
N ILE A 604 3.40 -18.44 -42.73
CA ILE A 604 2.57 -18.00 -43.87
C ILE A 604 1.10 -17.83 -43.44
N ARG A 605 0.53 -18.78 -42.69
CA ARG A 605 -0.87 -18.69 -42.21
C ARG A 605 -1.07 -17.57 -41.19
N GLU A 606 -0.15 -17.44 -40.24
CA GLU A 606 -0.20 -16.39 -39.21
C GLU A 606 -0.14 -15.00 -39.84
N ARG A 607 0.77 -14.77 -40.80
CA ARG A 607 0.89 -13.49 -41.52
C ARG A 607 -0.36 -13.15 -42.33
N ALA A 608 -0.96 -14.13 -43.02
CA ALA A 608 -2.20 -13.91 -43.75
C ALA A 608 -3.37 -13.59 -42.80
N THR A 609 -3.49 -14.31 -41.68
CA THR A 609 -4.56 -14.11 -40.70
C THR A 609 -4.43 -12.78 -39.97
N ALA A 610 -3.21 -12.31 -39.70
CA ALA A 610 -2.94 -11.05 -39.03
C ALA A 610 -3.50 -9.82 -39.77
N VAL A 611 -3.61 -9.89 -41.10
CA VAL A 611 -4.20 -8.84 -41.94
C VAL A 611 -5.66 -9.14 -42.31
N GLY A 612 -6.30 -10.14 -41.70
CA GLY A 612 -7.68 -10.54 -42.01
C GLY A 612 -7.83 -11.37 -43.29
N GLY A 613 -6.73 -11.91 -43.80
CA GLY A 613 -6.67 -12.82 -44.94
C GLY A 613 -6.67 -14.30 -44.54
N SER A 614 -6.38 -15.16 -45.51
CA SER A 614 -6.29 -16.61 -45.34
C SER A 614 -5.16 -17.16 -46.22
N ALA A 615 -4.54 -18.28 -45.81
CA ALA A 615 -3.56 -18.97 -46.62
C ALA A 615 -3.66 -20.49 -46.50
N GLU A 616 -3.49 -21.16 -47.63
CA GLU A 616 -3.51 -22.61 -47.78
C GLU A 616 -2.23 -23.06 -48.48
N ALA A 617 -1.72 -24.23 -48.11
CA ALA A 617 -0.52 -24.80 -48.70
C ALA A 617 -0.63 -26.32 -48.72
N GLY A 618 -0.22 -26.94 -49.83
CA GLY A 618 -0.32 -28.38 -50.01
C GLY A 618 0.34 -28.90 -51.29
N PRO A 619 0.48 -30.22 -51.44
CA PRO A 619 0.99 -30.84 -52.67
C PRO A 619 0.02 -30.64 -53.83
N THR A 620 0.54 -30.56 -55.06
CA THR A 620 -0.28 -30.58 -56.29
C THR A 620 -0.42 -32.00 -56.83
N GLU A 621 -1.45 -32.24 -57.64
CA GLU A 621 -1.72 -33.56 -58.25
C GLU A 621 -0.56 -34.04 -59.15
N ASP A 622 0.18 -33.09 -59.74
CA ASP A 622 1.33 -33.32 -60.62
C ASP A 622 2.65 -33.56 -59.84
N GLY A 623 2.59 -33.72 -58.51
CA GLY A 623 3.76 -33.98 -57.66
C GLY A 623 4.58 -32.74 -57.26
N GLY A 624 4.03 -31.54 -57.49
CA GLY A 624 4.58 -30.26 -57.06
C GLY A 624 4.02 -29.79 -55.71
N PHE A 625 4.19 -28.51 -55.39
CA PHE A 625 3.66 -27.91 -54.17
C PHE A 625 3.10 -26.51 -54.44
N THR A 626 1.97 -26.17 -53.81
CA THR A 626 1.28 -24.89 -53.97
C THR A 626 1.14 -24.18 -52.63
N VAL A 627 1.34 -22.86 -52.66
CA VAL A 627 0.98 -21.92 -51.60
C VAL A 627 0.02 -20.90 -52.19
N GLN A 628 -1.17 -20.80 -51.60
CA GLN A 628 -2.19 -19.83 -51.99
C GLN A 628 -2.52 -18.94 -50.80
N ALA A 629 -2.56 -17.62 -51.00
CA ALA A 629 -3.01 -16.68 -49.97
C ALA A 629 -4.02 -15.68 -50.54
N ARG A 630 -5.02 -15.33 -49.75
CA ARG A 630 -6.03 -14.31 -50.07
C ARG A 630 -6.00 -13.23 -49.01
N LEU A 631 -5.59 -12.03 -49.38
CA LEU A 631 -5.44 -10.90 -48.47
C LEU A 631 -6.44 -9.79 -48.82
N PRO A 632 -7.02 -9.08 -47.84
CA PRO A 632 -7.88 -7.93 -48.12
C PRO A 632 -7.05 -6.74 -48.61
N LEU A 633 -7.56 -6.06 -49.64
CA LEU A 633 -7.01 -4.81 -50.17
C LEU A 633 -7.78 -3.61 -49.65
#